data_AF-A0AAV0QA05-F1
#
_entry.id   AF-A0AAV0QA05-F1
#
_cell.length_a   1.000
_cell.length_b   1.000
_cell.length_c   1.000
_cell.angle_alpha   90.00
_cell.angle_beta   90.00
_cell.angle_gamma   90.00
#
_symmetry.space_group_name_H-M   'P 1'
#
loop_
_entity.id
_entity.type
_entity.pdbx_description
1 polymer ?
#
loop_
_entity_poly.entity_id
_entity_poly.type
_entity_poly.pdbx_seq_one_letter_code
_entity_poly.pdbx_strand_id
1 'polypeptide(L)'
;MAKLLDPRNEYFHAKVISRNDGAQRHQKSLDMLKSDESEPEGALAAVLSVLRRVHHLFFNVRSSQELAGQTGRRDVRQVLNTVRKDVLKGCRIVFSRVFPSKFPAESHPLWKMAVNLGATCATEPGTKKSRWALENDKFLVLPRWIDGANYLWQRLPEENFLVKSNEPKAEAKVKDSVV
;
A
#
# COMPACT_ATOMS: atom_id res chain seq x y z
N MET A 1 -32.26 -7.02 20.21
CA MET A 1 -32.85 -7.38 18.90
C MET A 1 -32.60 -8.82 18.50
N ALA A 2 -31.40 -9.39 18.65
CA ALA A 2 -31.14 -10.80 18.31
C ALA A 2 -32.10 -11.80 18.99
N LYS A 3 -32.36 -11.64 20.30
CA LYS A 3 -33.33 -12.47 21.05
C LYS A 3 -34.80 -12.35 20.59
N LEU A 4 -35.14 -11.30 19.84
CA LEU A 4 -36.49 -11.11 19.30
C LEU A 4 -36.64 -11.85 17.95
N LEU A 5 -35.56 -11.92 17.18
CA LEU A 5 -35.53 -12.51 15.84
C LEU A 5 -35.19 -14.00 15.86
N ASP A 6 -34.44 -14.45 16.87
CA ASP A 6 -34.09 -15.86 17.07
C ASP A 6 -34.20 -16.24 18.56
N PRO A 7 -35.43 -16.52 19.03
CA PRO A 7 -35.67 -16.85 20.44
C PRO A 7 -35.08 -18.21 20.85
N ARG A 8 -34.89 -19.12 19.88
CA ARG A 8 -34.37 -20.48 20.08
C ARG A 8 -32.87 -20.60 19.85
N ASN A 9 -32.21 -19.52 19.42
CA ASN A 9 -30.78 -19.44 19.17
C ASN A 9 -30.29 -20.49 18.14
N GLU A 10 -31.14 -20.78 17.15
CA GLU A 10 -30.90 -21.78 16.10
C GLU A 10 -30.10 -21.23 14.92
N TYR A 11 -30.10 -19.91 14.71
CA TYR A 11 -29.52 -19.29 13.51
C TYR A 11 -28.35 -18.37 13.85
N PHE A 12 -28.44 -17.61 14.94
CA PHE A 12 -27.38 -16.69 15.37
C PHE A 12 -26.62 -17.26 16.57
N HIS A 13 -25.86 -18.33 16.33
CA HIS A 13 -25.03 -19.01 17.34
C HIS A 13 -23.88 -18.16 17.92
N ALA A 14 -23.73 -16.91 17.48
CA ALA A 14 -22.69 -15.98 17.90
C ALA A 14 -23.28 -14.61 18.26
N LYS A 15 -22.51 -13.84 19.05
CA LYS A 15 -22.84 -12.46 19.42
C LYS A 15 -23.16 -11.65 18.15
N VAL A 16 -24.41 -11.24 17.99
CA VAL A 16 -24.82 -10.33 16.92
C VAL A 16 -24.16 -8.98 17.19
N ILE A 17 -23.13 -8.68 16.41
CA ILE A 17 -22.42 -7.39 16.46
C ILE A 17 -23.38 -6.36 15.85
N SER A 18 -24.02 -5.57 16.72
CA SER A 18 -24.87 -4.47 16.30
C SER A 18 -24.02 -3.33 15.74
N ARG A 19 -24.62 -2.42 14.96
CA ARG A 19 -23.99 -1.18 14.50
C ARG A 19 -23.36 -0.36 15.65
N ASN A 20 -23.84 -0.55 16.88
CA ASN A 20 -23.34 0.09 18.09
C ASN A 20 -22.21 -0.67 18.83
N ASP A 21 -21.84 -1.88 18.39
CA ASP A 21 -20.80 -2.72 19.00
C ASP A 21 -19.41 -2.49 18.39
N GLY A 22 -19.27 -1.54 17.46
CA GLY A 22 -17.98 -1.10 16.93
C GLY A 22 -17.12 -0.44 18.01
N ALA A 23 -15.85 -0.84 18.08
CA ALA A 23 -14.91 -0.50 19.16
C ALA A 23 -14.47 0.98 19.24
N GLN A 24 -15.11 1.92 18.52
CA GLN A 24 -14.90 3.36 18.72
C GLN A 24 -16.20 4.13 18.57
N ARG A 25 -16.78 4.54 19.70
CA ARG A 25 -18.06 5.27 19.77
C ARG A 25 -18.03 6.69 19.20
N HIS A 26 -16.89 7.20 18.71
CA HIS A 26 -16.72 8.62 18.34
C HIS A 26 -16.08 8.86 16.96
N GLN A 27 -15.85 7.84 16.13
CA GLN A 27 -15.47 8.06 14.73
C GLN A 27 -16.66 7.76 13.82
N LYS A 28 -17.14 8.78 13.10
CA LYS A 28 -18.12 8.60 12.02
C LYS A 28 -17.46 7.76 10.93
N SER A 29 -18.17 6.77 10.38
CA SER A 29 -17.69 5.99 9.25
C SER A 29 -17.53 6.88 8.01
N LEU A 30 -16.67 6.47 7.07
CA LEU A 30 -16.45 7.23 5.82
C LEU A 30 -17.75 7.40 5.02
N ASP A 31 -18.58 6.37 4.97
CA ASP A 31 -19.91 6.40 4.33
C ASP A 31 -20.84 7.43 5.01
N MET A 32 -20.77 7.53 6.35
CA MET A 32 -21.56 8.51 7.11
C MET A 32 -21.06 9.94 6.86
N LEU A 33 -19.77 10.08 6.60
CA LEU A 33 -19.13 11.33 6.19
C LEU A 33 -19.26 11.60 4.68
N LYS A 34 -19.85 10.68 3.90
CA LYS A 34 -19.92 10.73 2.42
C LYS A 34 -18.58 11.07 1.77
N SER A 35 -17.51 10.55 2.36
CA SER A 35 -16.12 10.82 1.96
C SER A 35 -15.39 9.53 1.56
N ASP A 36 -16.14 8.44 1.39
CA ASP A 36 -15.67 7.16 0.88
C ASP A 36 -15.41 7.19 -0.63
N GLU A 37 -16.12 8.05 -1.36
CA GLU A 37 -15.94 8.26 -2.80
C GLU A 37 -15.59 9.72 -3.11
N SER A 38 -14.64 9.92 -4.01
CA SER A 38 -14.36 11.21 -4.61
C SER A 38 -14.09 11.03 -6.10
N GLU A 39 -14.52 11.97 -6.94
CA GLU A 39 -14.23 11.92 -8.38
C GLU A 39 -12.74 11.99 -8.72
N PRO A 40 -11.91 12.86 -8.07
CA PRO A 40 -10.50 12.98 -8.43
C PRO A 40 -9.59 12.00 -7.68
N GLU A 41 -10.00 11.46 -6.53
CA GLU A 41 -9.14 10.71 -5.63
C GLU A 41 -9.79 9.42 -5.09
N GLY A 42 -8.97 8.55 -4.52
CA GLY A 42 -9.43 7.32 -3.89
C GLY A 42 -9.44 6.10 -4.80
N ALA A 43 -9.99 4.99 -4.29
CA ALA A 43 -9.84 3.68 -4.91
C ALA A 43 -10.57 3.57 -6.25
N LEU A 44 -11.79 4.10 -6.34
CA LEU A 44 -12.60 3.99 -7.56
C LEU A 44 -12.03 4.84 -8.70
N ALA A 45 -11.62 6.07 -8.40
CA ALA A 45 -10.94 6.94 -9.36
C ALA A 45 -9.64 6.30 -9.88
N ALA A 46 -8.85 5.70 -8.99
CA ALA A 46 -7.65 4.95 -9.37
C ALA A 46 -7.97 3.77 -10.29
N VAL A 47 -8.95 2.93 -9.94
CA VAL A 47 -9.39 1.79 -10.79
C VAL A 47 -9.85 2.27 -12.16
N LEU A 48 -10.66 3.32 -12.23
CA LEU A 48 -11.14 3.89 -13.49
C LEU A 48 -9.98 4.39 -14.36
N SER A 49 -9.00 5.06 -13.76
CA SER A 49 -7.81 5.55 -14.48
C SER A 49 -7.00 4.39 -15.09
N VAL A 50 -6.82 3.30 -14.34
CA VAL A 50 -6.12 2.09 -14.79
C VAL A 50 -6.90 1.42 -15.93
N LEU A 51 -8.20 1.24 -15.78
CA LEU A 51 -9.04 0.62 -16.82
C LEU A 51 -9.03 1.43 -18.12
N ARG A 52 -9.10 2.76 -18.04
CA ARG A 52 -8.98 3.64 -19.20
C ARG A 52 -7.61 3.50 -19.88
N ARG A 53 -6.52 3.47 -19.10
CA ARG A 53 -5.17 3.27 -19.61
C ARG A 53 -5.01 1.90 -20.28
N VAL A 54 -5.50 0.83 -19.65
CA VAL A 54 -5.48 -0.53 -20.20
C VAL A 54 -6.29 -0.61 -21.50
N HIS A 55 -7.49 -0.03 -21.51
CA HIS A 55 -8.32 0.03 -22.72
C HIS A 55 -7.58 0.76 -23.85
N HIS A 56 -7.00 1.93 -23.57
CA HIS A 56 -6.23 2.68 -24.56
C HIS A 56 -5.04 1.87 -25.10
N LEU A 57 -4.25 1.23 -24.24
CA LEU A 57 -3.11 0.39 -24.64
C LEU A 57 -3.53 -0.87 -25.40
N PHE A 58 -4.66 -1.48 -25.02
CA PHE A 58 -5.15 -2.70 -25.64
C PHE A 58 -5.75 -2.43 -27.02
N PHE A 59 -6.53 -1.35 -27.17
CA PHE A 59 -7.27 -1.07 -28.41
C PHE A 59 -6.51 -0.16 -29.40
N ASN A 60 -5.54 0.66 -28.95
CA ASN A 60 -4.81 1.51 -29.89
C ASN A 60 -3.82 0.72 -30.75
N VAL A 61 -3.92 0.96 -32.06
CA VAL A 61 -3.30 0.16 -33.13
C VAL A 61 -1.89 0.64 -33.49
N ARG A 62 -1.41 1.79 -32.96
CA ARG A 62 -0.14 2.42 -33.40
C ARG A 62 1.14 1.95 -32.69
N SER A 63 1.06 1.26 -31.56
CA SER A 63 2.19 0.60 -30.88
C SER A 63 2.30 -0.89 -31.25
N SER A 64 1.67 -1.29 -32.37
CA SER A 64 1.48 -2.68 -32.77
C SER A 64 2.71 -3.36 -33.40
N GLN A 65 3.80 -2.64 -33.67
CA GLN A 65 4.94 -3.20 -34.39
C GLN A 65 6.10 -3.63 -33.48
N GLU A 66 6.18 -3.11 -32.24
CA GLU A 66 7.24 -3.47 -31.28
C GLU A 66 6.85 -4.62 -30.33
N LEU A 67 5.56 -4.86 -30.08
CA LEU A 67 5.09 -6.00 -29.28
C LEU A 67 4.81 -7.27 -30.12
N ALA A 68 4.87 -7.18 -31.44
CA ALA A 68 4.51 -8.26 -32.37
C ALA A 68 5.64 -9.27 -32.64
N GLY A 69 6.54 -9.49 -31.67
CA GLY A 69 7.56 -10.52 -31.75
C GLY A 69 7.04 -11.95 -31.55
N GLN A 70 5.83 -12.14 -30.99
CA GLN A 70 5.29 -13.47 -30.71
C GLN A 70 3.77 -13.52 -30.88
N THR A 71 3.32 -14.14 -31.96
CA THR A 71 2.07 -14.89 -32.09
C THR A 71 0.80 -14.28 -31.48
N GLY A 72 0.19 -13.35 -32.24
CA GLY A 72 -1.17 -13.56 -32.72
C GLY A 72 -2.39 -13.22 -31.85
N ARG A 73 -2.29 -12.84 -30.57
CA ARG A 73 -3.47 -12.35 -29.84
C ARG A 73 -3.08 -11.38 -28.72
N ARG A 74 -3.62 -10.16 -28.75
CA ARG A 74 -3.48 -9.21 -27.63
C ARG A 74 -4.13 -9.82 -26.38
N ASP A 75 -3.34 -10.07 -25.34
CA ASP A 75 -3.82 -10.55 -24.04
C ASP A 75 -3.90 -9.38 -23.05
N VAL A 76 -5.10 -9.10 -22.54
CA VAL A 76 -5.33 -8.06 -21.52
C VAL A 76 -4.47 -8.32 -20.28
N ARG A 77 -4.16 -9.57 -19.94
CA ARG A 77 -3.30 -9.93 -18.81
C ARG A 77 -1.88 -9.40 -18.99
N GLN A 78 -1.35 -9.43 -20.21
CA GLN A 78 -0.03 -8.90 -20.52
C GLN A 78 -0.02 -7.36 -20.41
N VAL A 79 -1.05 -6.70 -20.96
CA VAL A 79 -1.21 -5.24 -20.86
C VAL A 79 -1.33 -4.81 -19.40
N LEU A 80 -2.17 -5.49 -18.61
CA LEU A 80 -2.32 -5.24 -17.17
C LEU A 80 -0.99 -5.40 -16.42
N ASN A 81 -0.22 -6.44 -16.72
CA ASN A 81 1.08 -6.64 -16.11
C ASN A 81 2.08 -5.54 -16.48
N THR A 82 2.04 -5.02 -17.71
CA THR A 82 2.87 -3.87 -18.11
C THR A 82 2.48 -2.62 -17.34
N VAL A 83 1.18 -2.29 -17.27
CA VAL A 83 0.69 -1.13 -16.50
C VAL A 83 1.06 -1.27 -15.03
N ARG A 84 0.95 -2.47 -14.46
CA ARG A 84 1.32 -2.74 -13.06
C ARG A 84 2.81 -2.58 -12.80
N LYS A 85 3.67 -3.03 -13.72
CA LYS A 85 5.13 -2.88 -13.62
C LYS A 85 5.60 -1.44 -13.77
N ASP A 86 4.81 -0.58 -14.40
CA ASP A 86 5.16 0.84 -14.53
C ASP A 86 5.02 1.61 -13.21
N VAL A 87 4.31 1.07 -12.21
CA VAL A 87 4.00 1.78 -10.95
C VAL A 87 5.26 2.13 -10.15
N LEU A 88 6.16 1.16 -9.95
CA LEU A 88 7.42 1.32 -9.22
C LEU A 88 8.64 1.08 -10.11
N LYS A 89 8.50 1.26 -11.43
CA LYS A 89 9.59 1.10 -12.39
C LYS A 89 10.76 2.02 -12.03
N GLY A 90 11.95 1.44 -11.93
CA GLY A 90 13.18 2.16 -11.56
C GLY A 90 13.36 2.39 -10.05
N CYS A 91 12.42 1.98 -9.21
CA CYS A 91 12.59 2.02 -7.76
C CYS A 91 13.43 0.84 -7.28
N ARG A 92 14.47 1.09 -6.48
CA ARG A 92 15.23 0.05 -5.76
C ARG A 92 14.77 -0.01 -4.30
N ILE A 93 14.23 -1.14 -3.89
CA ILE A 93 13.69 -1.35 -2.54
C ILE A 93 14.61 -2.28 -1.76
N VAL A 94 14.97 -1.86 -0.54
CA VAL A 94 15.76 -2.67 0.39
C VAL A 94 14.97 -2.85 1.68
N PHE A 95 14.67 -4.09 2.03
CA PHE A 95 13.95 -4.39 3.26
C PHE A 95 14.92 -4.43 4.46
N SER A 96 14.60 -3.65 5.49
CA SER A 96 15.32 -3.61 6.76
C SER A 96 14.43 -4.10 7.88
N ARG A 97 14.82 -5.20 8.54
CA ARG A 97 14.10 -5.81 9.68
C ARG A 97 12.63 -6.23 9.42
N VAL A 98 12.21 -6.29 8.16
CA VAL A 98 10.85 -6.71 7.79
C VAL A 98 10.70 -8.23 7.84
N PHE A 99 11.79 -8.98 7.62
CA PHE A 99 11.79 -10.44 7.65
C PHE A 99 12.94 -10.98 8.51
N PRO A 100 12.79 -12.14 9.17
CA PRO A 100 13.87 -12.78 9.92
C PRO A 100 15.10 -13.08 9.05
N SER A 101 16.31 -12.97 9.62
CA SER A 101 17.58 -13.04 8.87
C SER A 101 17.86 -14.37 8.15
N LYS A 102 17.11 -15.44 8.45
CA LYS A 102 17.24 -16.76 7.83
C LYS A 102 16.07 -17.10 6.88
N PHE A 103 15.18 -16.15 6.64
CA PHE A 103 14.00 -16.37 5.80
C PHE A 103 14.31 -16.01 4.34
N PRO A 104 13.88 -16.82 3.34
CA PRO A 104 14.02 -16.46 1.94
C PRO A 104 13.16 -15.22 1.63
N ALA A 105 13.80 -14.05 1.55
CA ALA A 105 13.15 -12.75 1.37
C ALA A 105 12.29 -12.71 0.10
N GLU A 106 12.72 -13.40 -0.96
CA GLU A 106 12.00 -13.49 -2.24
C GLU A 106 10.66 -14.23 -2.16
N SER A 107 10.50 -15.11 -1.18
CA SER A 107 9.23 -15.82 -0.96
C SER A 107 8.17 -14.94 -0.30
N HIS A 108 8.58 -13.85 0.34
CA HIS A 108 7.72 -13.01 1.16
C HIS A 108 6.68 -12.25 0.31
N PRO A 109 5.40 -12.18 0.72
CA PRO A 109 4.35 -11.47 -0.02
C PRO A 109 4.69 -10.01 -0.37
N LEU A 110 5.25 -9.26 0.58
CA LEU A 110 5.70 -7.87 0.33
C LEU A 110 6.79 -7.77 -0.75
N TRP A 111 7.72 -8.72 -0.80
CA TRP A 111 8.75 -8.74 -1.83
C TRP A 111 8.14 -9.01 -3.20
N LYS A 112 7.31 -10.05 -3.31
CA LYS A 112 6.60 -10.38 -4.55
C LYS A 112 5.73 -9.23 -5.04
N MET A 113 5.08 -8.54 -4.12
CA MET A 113 4.27 -7.37 -4.43
C MET A 113 5.10 -6.21 -4.99
N ALA A 114 6.22 -5.88 -4.35
CA ALA A 114 7.15 -4.86 -4.85
C ALA A 114 7.68 -5.19 -6.26
N VAL A 115 8.08 -6.45 -6.49
CA VAL A 115 8.55 -6.91 -7.82
C VAL A 115 7.42 -6.87 -8.85
N ASN A 116 6.21 -7.27 -8.48
CA ASN A 116 5.04 -7.20 -9.37
C ASN A 116 4.67 -5.77 -9.78
N LEU A 117 4.95 -4.80 -8.91
CA LEU A 117 4.82 -3.37 -9.21
C LEU A 117 6.00 -2.81 -10.04
N GLY A 118 6.99 -3.64 -10.37
CA GLY A 118 8.14 -3.28 -11.20
C GLY A 118 9.35 -2.73 -10.45
N ALA A 119 9.37 -2.82 -9.12
CA ALA A 119 10.53 -2.43 -8.34
C ALA A 119 11.63 -3.50 -8.40
N THR A 120 12.89 -3.07 -8.30
CA THR A 120 14.04 -3.96 -8.09
C THR A 120 14.29 -4.12 -6.60
N CYS A 121 14.06 -5.32 -6.07
CA CYS A 121 14.30 -5.60 -4.66
C CYS A 121 15.73 -6.12 -4.45
N ALA A 122 16.41 -5.66 -3.40
CA ALA A 122 17.77 -6.09 -3.07
C ALA A 122 17.90 -6.52 -1.61
N THR A 123 18.65 -7.59 -1.39
CA THR A 123 18.93 -8.15 -0.07
C THR A 123 20.34 -7.77 0.36
N GLU A 124 20.55 -6.52 0.76
CA GLU A 124 21.87 -6.14 1.31
C GLU A 124 22.08 -6.83 2.66
N PRO A 125 23.22 -7.47 2.95
CA PRO A 125 23.53 -7.99 4.28
C PRO A 125 23.96 -6.82 5.19
N GLY A 126 23.24 -6.55 6.27
CA GLY A 126 23.69 -5.56 7.26
C GLY A 126 22.62 -5.01 8.20
N THR A 127 22.96 -4.90 9.48
CA THR A 127 22.08 -4.44 10.59
C THR A 127 21.87 -2.91 10.61
N LYS A 128 22.58 -2.17 9.75
CA LYS A 128 22.62 -0.69 9.71
C LYS A 128 21.91 -0.06 8.50
N LYS A 129 21.07 -0.79 7.76
CA LYS A 129 20.40 -0.31 6.53
C LYS A 129 19.62 0.99 6.70
N SER A 130 18.85 1.12 7.78
CA SER A 130 18.07 2.34 8.04
C SER A 130 18.95 3.53 8.40
N ARG A 131 20.08 3.29 9.09
CA ARG A 131 21.06 4.34 9.41
C ARG A 131 21.80 4.80 8.16
N TRP A 132 22.24 3.86 7.32
CA TRP A 132 22.86 4.18 6.03
C TRP A 132 21.90 4.96 5.12
N ALA A 133 20.61 4.57 5.09
CA ALA A 133 19.60 5.28 4.32
C ALA A 133 19.44 6.74 4.78
N LEU A 134 19.42 6.97 6.10
CA LEU A 134 19.35 8.31 6.67
C LEU A 134 20.60 9.14 6.37
N GLU A 135 21.79 8.52 6.44
CA GLU A 135 23.07 9.16 6.14
C GLU A 135 23.25 9.50 4.64
N ASN A 136 22.54 8.80 3.74
CA ASN A 136 22.67 8.94 2.28
C ASN A 136 21.42 9.58 1.63
N ASP A 137 20.60 10.27 2.43
CA ASP A 137 19.38 10.97 2.01
C ASP A 137 18.45 10.07 1.18
N LYS A 138 18.20 8.86 1.69
CA LYS A 138 17.26 7.88 1.11
C LYS A 138 15.99 7.80 1.95
N PHE A 139 14.87 7.63 1.27
CA PHE A 139 13.56 7.50 1.91
C PHE A 139 13.46 6.23 2.76
N LEU A 140 13.22 6.40 4.06
CA LEU A 140 12.90 5.32 4.98
C LEU A 140 11.39 5.23 5.17
N VAL A 141 10.75 4.39 4.35
CA VAL A 141 9.30 4.22 4.33
C VAL A 141 8.82 2.98 5.09
N LEU A 142 7.59 3.06 5.62
CA LEU A 142 6.87 1.92 6.18
C LEU A 142 6.40 0.95 5.07
N PRO A 143 6.23 -0.35 5.36
CA PRO A 143 5.69 -1.33 4.40
C PRO A 143 4.35 -0.92 3.79
N ARG A 144 3.54 -0.16 4.55
CA ARG A 144 2.25 0.40 4.10
C ARG A 144 2.34 1.23 2.83
N TRP A 145 3.51 1.77 2.50
CA TRP A 145 3.74 2.47 1.25
C TRP A 145 3.61 1.54 0.05
N ILE A 146 4.15 0.32 0.14
CA ILE A 146 4.04 -0.72 -0.91
C ILE A 146 2.58 -1.17 -1.02
N ASP A 147 1.90 -1.36 0.13
CA ASP A 147 0.49 -1.75 0.16
C ASP A 147 -0.39 -0.67 -0.50
N GLY A 148 -0.16 0.60 -0.17
CA GLY A 148 -0.88 1.73 -0.76
C GLY A 148 -0.62 1.88 -2.25
N ALA A 149 0.63 1.73 -2.69
CA ALA A 149 0.98 1.76 -4.10
C ALA A 149 0.33 0.60 -4.88
N ASN A 150 0.26 -0.59 -4.26
CA ASN A 150 -0.44 -1.74 -4.84
C ASN A 150 -1.96 -1.55 -4.89
N TYR A 151 -2.54 -0.90 -3.88
CA TYR A 151 -3.97 -0.66 -3.81
C TYR A 151 -4.43 0.39 -4.82
N LEU A 152 -3.69 1.49 -4.94
CA LEU A 152 -4.03 2.61 -5.82
C LEU A 152 -3.38 2.54 -7.22
N TRP A 153 -2.54 1.54 -7.48
CA TRP A 153 -1.82 1.37 -8.76
C TRP A 153 -1.04 2.63 -9.19
N GLN A 154 -0.48 3.33 -8.21
CA GLN A 154 0.28 4.55 -8.41
C GLN A 154 1.40 4.66 -7.38
N ARG A 155 2.48 5.36 -7.74
CA ARG A 155 3.53 5.68 -6.78
C ARG A 155 3.02 6.75 -5.82
N LEU A 156 2.93 6.39 -4.55
CA LEU A 156 2.56 7.34 -3.50
C LEU A 156 3.79 8.14 -3.05
N PRO A 157 3.61 9.39 -2.61
CA PRO A 157 4.70 10.17 -2.04
C PRO A 157 5.25 9.47 -0.79
N GLU A 158 6.55 9.24 -0.77
CA GLU A 158 7.26 8.53 0.28
C GLU A 158 7.17 9.25 1.64
N GLU A 159 7.06 10.58 1.61
CA GLU A 159 6.94 11.48 2.77
C GLU A 159 5.78 11.12 3.70
N ASN A 160 4.66 10.67 3.12
CA ASN A 160 3.47 10.29 3.88
C ASN A 160 3.64 9.00 4.69
N PHE A 161 4.72 8.25 4.42
CA PHE A 161 4.98 6.94 5.00
C PHE A 161 6.32 6.86 5.73
N LEU A 162 6.93 8.01 6.02
CA LEU A 162 8.19 8.06 6.76
C LEU A 162 8.02 7.43 8.15
N VAL A 163 9.03 6.65 8.55
CA VAL A 163 9.14 6.17 9.92
C VAL A 163 9.41 7.38 10.81
N LYS A 164 8.44 7.80 11.61
CA LYS A 164 8.65 8.81 12.64
C LYS A 164 9.80 8.34 13.54
N SER A 165 10.94 9.01 13.48
CA SER A 165 11.93 8.90 14.54
C SER A 165 11.26 9.40 15.81
N ASN A 166 11.07 8.52 16.80
CA ASN A 166 10.85 8.98 18.17
C ASN A 166 12.12 9.74 18.56
N GLU A 167 12.15 11.05 18.34
CA GLU A 167 12.97 11.90 19.17
C GLU A 167 12.36 11.89 20.58
N PRO A 168 13.15 11.64 21.63
CA PRO A 168 12.69 11.94 22.98
C PRO A 168 12.37 13.44 23.01
N LYS A 169 11.14 13.79 23.37
CA LYS A 169 10.81 15.16 23.77
C LYS A 169 11.78 15.55 24.89
N ALA A 170 12.81 16.31 24.56
CA ALA A 170 13.61 17.00 25.56
C ALA A 170 12.66 18.03 26.19
N GLU A 171 12.14 17.69 27.37
CA GLU A 171 11.56 18.66 28.28
C GLU A 171 12.62 19.71 28.58
N ALA A 172 12.51 20.89 27.97
CA ALA A 172 13.20 22.07 28.43
C ALA A 172 12.57 22.49 29.77
N LYS A 173 12.98 21.84 30.86
CA LYS A 173 12.91 22.43 32.20
C LYS A 173 13.96 23.52 32.26
N VAL A 174 13.55 24.75 31.95
CA VAL A 174 14.29 25.93 32.41
C VAL A 174 13.95 26.10 33.90
N LYS A 175 14.83 25.57 34.75
CA LYS A 175 15.09 26.13 36.07
C LYS A 175 16.30 27.03 35.92
N ASP A 176 16.14 28.31 36.22
CA ASP A 176 17.02 29.09 37.10
C ASP A 176 16.22 30.34 37.50
N SER A 177 15.80 30.48 38.76
CA SER A 177 16.61 30.83 39.95
C SER A 177 16.95 32.32 39.99
N VAL A 178 16.18 33.05 40.81
CA VAL A 178 16.60 34.11 41.74
C VAL A 178 17.73 35.04 41.28
N VAL A 179 17.36 36.31 41.01
CA VAL A 179 17.82 37.48 41.77
C VAL A 179 16.64 38.44 41.93
#